data_AF-A0A2R6DNX1-F1
#
_entry.id   AF-A0A2R6DNX1-F1
#
_cell.length_a   1.000
_cell.length_b   1.000
_cell.length_c   1.000
_cell.angle_alpha   90.00
_cell.angle_beta   90.00
_cell.angle_gamma   90.00
#
_symmetry.space_group_name_H-M   'P 1'
#
loop_
_entity.id
_entity.type
_entity.pdbx_description
1 polymer ?
#
loop_
_entity_poly.entity_id
_entity_poly.type
_entity_poly.pdbx_seq_one_letter_code
_entity_poly.pdbx_strand_id
1 'polypeptide(L)'
;DISIIAATNRFDMLDRAILRPGRFDRLIEGPEPDHVGREQILAIHTAEMNLADDVDPAEIAEETVGFSGAELESLATEAGMFAIRDGRTEIEAADFEDAHEKVSTEEAAGKPIAFY
;
A
#
# COMPACT_ATOMS: atom_id res chain seq x y z
N ASP A 1 9.43 -12.96 -30.16
CA ASP A 1 8.09 -12.40 -29.87
C ASP A 1 8.21 -11.12 -29.07
N ILE A 2 7.30 -10.18 -29.30
CA ILE A 2 7.23 -8.89 -28.60
C ILE A 2 5.86 -8.83 -27.93
N SER A 3 5.84 -8.48 -26.65
CA SER A 3 4.63 -8.23 -25.87
C SER A 3 4.70 -6.81 -25.29
N ILE A 4 3.55 -6.14 -25.16
CA ILE A 4 3.45 -4.79 -24.63
C ILE A 4 2.52 -4.81 -23.41
N ILE A 5 2.97 -4.19 -22.30
CA ILE A 5 2.19 -3.98 -21.09
C ILE A 5 2.06 -2.46 -20.88
N ALA A 6 0.88 -2.00 -20.52
CA ALA A 6 0.59 -0.61 -20.21
C ALA A 6 -0.31 -0.53 -18.97
N ALA A 7 -0.21 0.57 -18.21
CA ALA A 7 -1.02 0.84 -17.02
C ALA A 7 -1.62 2.25 -17.10
N THR A 8 -2.82 2.45 -16.57
CA THR A 8 -3.48 3.76 -16.47
C THR A 8 -4.43 3.80 -15.28
N ASN A 9 -4.49 4.95 -14.61
CA ASN A 9 -5.51 5.23 -13.58
C ASN A 9 -6.74 5.95 -14.17
N ARG A 10 -6.74 6.21 -15.48
CA ARG A 10 -7.81 6.92 -16.21
C ARG A 10 -8.23 6.17 -17.46
N PHE A 11 -8.79 4.97 -17.25
CA PHE A 11 -9.28 4.13 -18.35
C PHE A 11 -10.35 4.84 -19.19
N ASP A 12 -11.17 5.68 -18.56
CA ASP A 12 -12.22 6.51 -19.15
C ASP A 12 -11.72 7.47 -20.24
N MET A 13 -10.46 7.90 -20.15
CA MET A 13 -9.86 8.84 -21.11
C MET A 13 -9.26 8.18 -22.35
N LEU A 14 -9.10 6.85 -22.36
CA LEU A 14 -8.41 6.18 -23.44
C LEU A 14 -9.22 6.23 -24.74
N ASP A 15 -8.52 6.44 -25.86
CA ASP A 15 -9.13 6.30 -27.18
C ASP A 15 -9.56 4.84 -27.39
N ARG A 16 -10.86 4.62 -27.66
CA ARG A 16 -11.43 3.31 -27.94
C ARG A 16 -10.74 2.57 -29.09
N ALA A 17 -10.06 3.28 -30.00
CA ALA A 17 -9.28 2.65 -31.05
C ALA A 17 -8.18 1.73 -30.48
N ILE A 18 -7.55 2.10 -29.37
CA ILE A 18 -6.46 1.34 -28.74
C ILE A 18 -6.96 0.02 -28.13
N LEU A 19 -8.23 -0.04 -27.72
CA LEU A 19 -8.90 -1.20 -27.12
C LEU A 19 -9.51 -2.17 -28.14
N ARG A 20 -9.31 -1.93 -29.45
CA ARG A 20 -9.83 -2.81 -30.49
C ARG A 20 -9.01 -4.11 -30.56
N PRO A 21 -9.64 -5.25 -30.89
CA PRO A 21 -8.95 -6.53 -31.05
C PRO A 21 -7.72 -6.45 -31.96
N GLY A 22 -6.61 -7.07 -31.53
CA GLY A 22 -5.29 -7.02 -32.16
C GLY A 22 -4.39 -5.91 -31.61
N ARG A 23 -4.75 -5.27 -30.49
CA ARG A 23 -3.98 -4.20 -29.82
C ARG A 23 -3.86 -4.53 -28.33
N PHE A 24 -4.45 -3.75 -27.42
CA PHE A 24 -4.55 -4.14 -26.01
C PHE A 24 -5.79 -5.00 -25.80
N ASP A 25 -5.59 -6.30 -26.00
CA ASP A 25 -6.66 -7.30 -25.98
C ASP A 25 -7.00 -7.80 -24.57
N ARG A 26 -6.05 -7.72 -23.64
CA ARG A 26 -6.23 -8.10 -22.23
C ARG A 26 -6.29 -6.87 -21.36
N LEU A 27 -7.43 -6.66 -20.72
CA LEU A 27 -7.64 -5.61 -19.73
C LEU A 27 -7.70 -6.29 -18.36
N ILE A 28 -6.85 -5.83 -17.46
CA ILE A 28 -6.78 -6.30 -16.08
C ILE A 28 -7.06 -5.09 -15.20
N GLU A 29 -8.13 -5.16 -14.42
CA GLU A 29 -8.44 -4.17 -13.40
C GLU A 29 -7.67 -4.53 -12.12
N GLY A 30 -7.01 -3.54 -11.52
CA GLY A 30 -6.38 -3.66 -10.21
C GLY A 30 -7.29 -3.04 -9.15
N PRO A 31 -8.13 -3.81 -8.46
CA PRO A 31 -8.96 -3.29 -7.38
C PRO A 31 -8.12 -2.98 -6.15
N GLU A 32 -8.72 -2.26 -5.21
CA GLU A 32 -8.20 -2.18 -3.83
C GLU A 32 -8.10 -3.58 -3.21
N PRO A 33 -7.08 -3.83 -2.37
CA PRO A 33 -6.90 -5.11 -1.72
C PRO A 33 -8.04 -5.42 -0.73
N ASP A 34 -8.50 -6.66 -0.75
CA ASP A 34 -9.34 -7.19 0.32
C ASP A 34 -8.53 -7.43 1.60
N HIS A 35 -9.17 -7.88 2.67
CA HIS A 35 -8.50 -8.12 3.96
C HIS A 35 -7.25 -9.01 3.81
N VAL A 36 -7.38 -10.14 3.10
CA VAL A 36 -6.27 -11.09 2.91
C VAL A 36 -5.16 -10.45 2.07
N GLY A 37 -5.52 -9.67 1.06
CA GLY A 37 -4.58 -8.89 0.28
C GLY A 37 -3.81 -7.87 1.14
N ARG A 38 -4.49 -7.16 2.04
CA ARG A 38 -3.85 -6.18 2.94
C ARG A 38 -2.89 -6.85 3.91
N GLU A 39 -3.31 -7.95 4.54
CA GLU A 39 -2.47 -8.77 5.42
C GLU A 39 -1.19 -9.22 4.69
N GLN A 40 -1.30 -9.72 3.45
CA GLN A 40 -0.15 -10.14 2.65
C GLN A 40 0.78 -8.98 2.28
N ILE A 41 0.22 -7.84 1.90
CA ILE A 41 1.00 -6.64 1.58
C ILE A 41 1.75 -6.16 2.83
N LEU A 42 1.08 -6.08 3.97
CA LEU A 42 1.70 -5.73 5.24
C LEU A 42 2.81 -6.72 5.60
N ALA A 43 2.55 -8.03 5.52
CA ALA A 43 3.55 -9.06 5.78
C ALA A 43 4.79 -8.94 4.88
N ILE A 44 4.62 -8.53 3.61
CA ILE A 44 5.75 -8.28 2.69
C ILE A 44 6.55 -7.05 3.16
N HIS A 45 5.86 -5.94 3.47
CA HIS A 45 6.53 -4.70 3.85
C HIS A 45 7.11 -4.73 5.27
N THR A 46 6.66 -5.63 6.12
CA THR A 46 7.20 -5.83 7.48
C THR A 46 8.18 -7.00 7.60
N ALA A 47 8.38 -7.80 6.55
CA ALA A 47 9.20 -9.02 6.59
C ALA A 47 10.66 -8.81 7.07
N GLU A 48 11.25 -7.65 6.79
CA GLU A 48 12.63 -7.31 7.18
C GLU A 48 12.69 -6.36 8.38
N MET A 49 11.54 -6.02 8.97
CA MET A 49 11.45 -5.13 10.13
C MET A 49 11.59 -5.92 11.43
N ASN A 50 12.15 -5.28 12.46
CA ASN A 50 12.23 -5.85 13.79
C ASN A 50 10.92 -5.52 14.56
N LEU A 51 9.91 -6.35 14.37
CA LEU A 51 8.61 -6.21 15.04
C LEU A 51 8.65 -6.80 16.45
N ALA A 52 7.93 -6.19 17.38
CA ALA A 52 7.63 -6.78 18.68
C ALA A 52 6.73 -8.03 18.51
N ASP A 53 6.80 -8.93 19.50
CA ASP A 53 6.07 -10.21 19.48
C ASP A 53 4.53 -10.06 19.42
N ASP A 54 4.01 -8.89 19.77
CA ASP A 54 2.58 -8.56 19.81
C ASP A 54 2.07 -7.87 18.54
N VAL A 55 2.92 -7.70 17.51
CA VAL A 55 2.53 -7.09 16.24
C VAL A 55 2.08 -8.18 15.26
N ASP A 56 0.77 -8.21 14.98
CA ASP A 56 0.18 -9.10 13.96
C ASP A 56 -0.28 -8.30 12.72
N PRO A 57 0.29 -8.55 11.52
CA PRO A 57 -0.19 -7.98 10.27
C PRO A 57 -1.67 -8.24 9.98
N ALA A 58 -2.25 -9.33 10.48
CA ALA A 58 -3.67 -9.59 10.34
C ALA A 58 -4.52 -8.61 11.14
N GLU A 59 -4.12 -8.27 12.38
CA GLU A 59 -4.83 -7.27 13.20
C GLU A 59 -4.74 -5.88 12.56
N ILE A 60 -3.56 -5.50 12.04
CA ILE A 60 -3.38 -4.23 11.32
C ILE A 60 -4.22 -4.19 10.02
N ALA A 61 -4.41 -5.33 9.36
CA ALA A 61 -5.24 -5.43 8.15
C ALA A 61 -6.73 -5.16 8.42
N GLU A 62 -7.21 -5.39 9.64
CA GLU A 62 -8.60 -5.09 10.04
C GLU A 62 -8.87 -3.58 10.10
N GLU A 63 -7.88 -2.79 10.49
CA GLU A 63 -8.02 -1.34 10.66
C GLU A 63 -7.78 -0.54 9.36
N THR A 64 -7.07 -1.13 8.39
CA THR A 64 -6.65 -0.48 7.14
C THR A 64 -7.66 -0.63 5.99
N VAL A 65 -8.96 -0.71 6.29
CA VAL A 65 -10.00 -0.88 5.25
C VAL A 65 -9.99 0.30 4.28
N GLY A 66 -9.88 0.00 2.99
CA GLY A 66 -9.83 1.01 1.91
C GLY A 66 -8.42 1.45 1.56
N PHE A 67 -7.39 1.03 2.30
CA PHE A 67 -6.01 1.35 1.96
C PHE A 67 -5.59 0.60 0.69
N SER A 68 -4.97 1.34 -0.22
CA SER A 68 -4.23 0.83 -1.36
C SER A 68 -2.90 0.20 -0.93
N GLY A 69 -2.25 -0.53 -1.85
CA GLY A 69 -0.94 -1.12 -1.57
C GLY A 69 0.13 -0.08 -1.21
N ALA A 70 0.06 1.12 -1.80
CA ALA A 70 0.99 2.21 -1.49
C ALA A 70 0.78 2.79 -0.10
N GLU A 71 -0.47 2.86 0.38
CA GLU A 71 -0.78 3.32 1.73
C GLU A 71 -0.34 2.31 2.80
N LEU A 72 -0.45 1.01 2.51
CA LEU A 72 0.05 -0.05 3.39
C LEU A 72 1.58 -0.06 3.49
N GLU A 73 2.27 0.14 2.37
CA GLU A 73 3.73 0.36 2.35
C GLU A 73 4.12 1.57 3.21
N SER A 74 3.38 2.66 3.05
CA SER A 74 3.62 3.90 3.79
C SER A 74 3.36 3.73 5.28
N LEU A 75 2.29 3.02 5.66
CA LEU A 75 1.97 2.68 7.03
C LEU A 75 3.13 1.93 7.71
N ALA A 76 3.63 0.87 7.07
CA ALA A 76 4.77 0.11 7.60
C ALA A 76 6.03 0.98 7.73
N THR A 77 6.31 1.80 6.72
CA THR A 77 7.47 2.72 6.72
C THR A 77 7.37 3.73 7.87
N GLU A 78 6.20 4.33 8.07
CA GLU A 78 5.98 5.33 9.12
C GLU A 78 6.04 4.72 10.52
N ALA A 79 5.51 3.51 10.72
CA ALA A 79 5.64 2.78 11.98
C ALA A 79 7.12 2.59 12.36
N GLY A 80 7.96 2.20 11.39
CA GLY A 80 9.40 2.14 11.58
C GLY A 80 10.03 3.50 11.92
N MET A 81 9.54 4.59 11.33
CA MET A 81 10.01 5.95 11.62
C MET A 81 9.64 6.43 13.02
N PHE A 82 8.47 6.05 13.54
CA PHE A 82 8.09 6.34 14.92
C PHE A 82 9.03 5.64 15.91
N ALA A 83 9.27 4.34 15.74
CA ALA A 83 10.23 3.60 16.56
C ALA A 83 11.64 4.23 16.52
N ILE A 84 12.14 4.59 15.33
CA ILE A 84 13.45 5.25 15.17
C ILE A 84 13.48 6.62 15.88
N ARG A 85 12.41 7.41 15.77
CA ARG A 85 12.31 8.73 16.42
C ARG A 85 12.37 8.62 17.95
N ASP A 86 11.84 7.54 18.50
CA ASP A 86 11.89 7.25 19.94
C ASP A 86 13.19 6.57 20.38
N GLY A 87 14.12 6.32 19.43
CA GLY A 87 15.39 5.65 19.71
C GLY A 87 15.24 4.16 20.00
N ARG A 88 14.13 3.55 19.58
CA ARG A 88 13.87 2.11 19.68
C ARG A 88 14.37 1.39 18.43
N THR A 89 14.73 0.12 18.59
CA THR A 89 15.12 -0.77 17.49
C THR A 89 14.04 -1.79 17.16
N GLU A 90 12.99 -1.84 17.97
CA GLU A 90 11.84 -2.72 17.85
C GLU A 90 10.60 -1.86 17.63
N ILE A 91 9.71 -2.31 16.74
CA ILE A 91 8.48 -1.62 16.35
C ILE A 91 7.32 -2.28 17.08
N GLU A 92 6.53 -1.48 17.80
CA GLU A 92 5.40 -1.93 18.62
C GLU A 92 4.08 -1.62 17.92
N ALA A 93 2.97 -2.23 18.38
CA ALA A 93 1.65 -1.99 17.81
C ALA A 93 1.25 -0.50 17.84
N ALA A 94 1.64 0.24 18.89
CA ALA A 94 1.39 1.67 19.02
C ALA A 94 2.03 2.50 17.88
N ASP A 95 3.16 2.05 17.31
CA ASP A 95 3.78 2.73 16.18
C ASP A 95 2.93 2.63 14.91
N PHE A 96 2.21 1.52 14.74
CA PHE A 96 1.26 1.34 13.65
C PHE A 96 -0.01 2.18 13.85
N GLU A 97 -0.48 2.34 15.09
CA GLU A 97 -1.59 3.26 15.41
C GLU A 97 -1.23 4.72 15.07
N ASP A 98 -0.05 5.18 15.50
CA ASP A 98 0.46 6.53 15.20
C ASP A 98 0.68 6.72 13.68
N ALA A 99 1.21 5.71 13.01
CA ALA A 99 1.37 5.70 11.55
C ALA A 99 0.03 5.75 10.83
N HIS A 100 -0.98 5.05 11.32
CA HIS A 100 -2.31 5.02 10.73
C HIS A 100 -2.97 6.41 10.78
N GLU A 101 -2.91 7.10 11.93
CA GLU A 101 -3.41 8.48 12.05
C GLU A 101 -2.70 9.42 11.07
N LYS A 102 -1.37 9.28 10.95
CA LYS A 102 -0.58 10.10 10.03
C LYS A 102 -0.95 9.86 8.57
N VAL A 103 -0.96 8.60 8.11
CA VAL A 103 -1.27 8.25 6.71
C VAL A 103 -2.68 8.68 6.33
N SER A 104 -3.66 8.43 7.20
CA SER A 104 -5.05 8.86 6.99
C SER A 104 -5.20 10.38 6.86
N THR A 105 -4.40 11.14 7.62
CA THR A 105 -4.40 12.61 7.55
C THR A 105 -3.73 13.12 6.27
N GLU A 106 -2.66 12.47 5.81
CA GLU A 106 -1.96 12.85 4.58
C GLU A 106 -2.74 12.51 3.31
N GLU A 107 -3.51 11.41 3.32
CA GLU A 107 -4.48 11.07 2.26
C GLU A 107 -5.53 12.19 2.13
N ALA A 108 -6.15 12.60 3.25
CA ALA A 108 -7.11 13.69 3.26
C ALA A 108 -6.52 15.03 2.77
N ALA A 109 -5.21 15.23 2.94
CA ALA A 109 -4.49 16.41 2.47
C ALA A 109 -4.06 16.33 0.99
N GLY A 110 -4.22 15.19 0.32
CA GLY A 110 -3.84 14.99 -1.09
C GLY A 110 -2.34 15.15 -1.34
N LYS A 111 -1.50 14.95 -0.32
CA LYS A 111 -0.06 15.15 -0.43
C LYS A 111 0.54 13.90 -1.09
N PRO A 112 1.31 14.01 -2.19
CA PRO A 112 1.93 12.84 -2.79
C PRO A 112 2.92 12.23 -1.79
N ILE A 113 2.74 10.94 -1.51
CA ILE A 113 3.69 10.14 -0.76
C ILE A 113 4.97 10.09 -1.60
N ALA A 114 5.97 10.87 -1.20
CA ALA A 114 7.25 10.91 -1.88
C ALA A 114 8.11 9.75 -1.38
N PHE A 115 8.40 8.80 -2.27
CA PHE A 115 9.48 7.82 -2.07
C PHE A 115 10.78 8.59 -1.76
N TYR A 116 11.33 8.38 -0.56
CA TYR A 116 12.65 8.87 -0.16
C TYR A 116 13.70 7.78 -0.35
#